data_AF-A0AAN7W6F4-F1
#
_entry.id   AF-A0AAN7W6F4-F1
#
_cell.length_a   1.000
_cell.length_b   1.000
_cell.length_c   1.000
_cell.angle_alpha   90.00
_cell.angle_beta   90.00
_cell.angle_gamma   90.00
#
_symmetry.space_group_name_H-M   'P 1'
#
loop_
_entity.id
_entity.type
_entity.pdbx_description
1 polymer ?
#
loop_
_entity_poly.entity_id
_entity_poly.type
_entity_poly.pdbx_seq_one_letter_code
_entity_poly.pdbx_strand_id
1 'polypeptide(L)'
;MQVPQPPARPHTVTIELLTSLPSTTRTQCCHKELPNRRSGGVGPNTAPEAQYRRADELTVALQQPAYRFVAPAALATRHAFTSQRRLAATQSMNERDAGTEILAKQRLSRPVSPHLSIYRPQITWYLSILNRITGITLSGGFYIFGAAYLVAPYVGWHLESAVLAAAFAKWPAILKIGTKALVALPFTFHSFNGIRHLFWDVGSMMTNKQVNQTGWTVVGLTGVASLLIALL
;
A
#
# COMPACT_ATOMS: atom_id res chain seq x y z
N MET A 1 3.96 14.20 57.58
CA MET A 1 4.69 15.34 57.00
C MET A 1 4.11 15.63 55.62
N GLN A 2 3.19 16.58 55.54
CA GLN A 2 2.55 17.00 54.28
C GLN A 2 3.41 18.11 53.66
N VAL A 3 3.87 17.94 52.42
CA VAL A 3 4.58 18.98 51.66
C VAL A 3 3.53 19.96 51.08
N PRO A 4 3.67 21.28 51.29
CA PRO A 4 2.72 22.24 50.75
C PRO A 4 2.93 22.43 49.24
N GLN A 5 1.83 22.47 48.49
CA GLN A 5 1.82 22.76 47.05
C GLN A 5 1.92 24.29 46.81
N PRO A 6 2.68 24.75 45.81
CA PRO A 6 2.77 26.18 45.48
C PRO A 6 1.52 26.67 44.71
N PRO A 7 1.17 27.97 44.82
CA PRO A 7 -0.03 28.53 44.20
C PRO A 7 0.08 28.63 42.67
N ALA A 8 -1.06 28.43 42.00
CA ALA A 8 -1.21 28.51 40.55
C ALA A 8 -0.95 29.94 40.02
N ARG A 9 -0.09 30.04 39.00
CA ARG A 9 0.16 31.30 38.27
C ARG A 9 -0.99 31.56 37.28
N PRO A 10 -1.54 32.78 37.21
CA PRO A 10 -2.44 33.16 36.13
C PRO A 10 -1.67 33.32 34.82
N HIS A 11 -2.14 32.68 33.75
CA HIS A 11 -1.65 32.87 32.40
C HIS A 11 -2.19 34.19 31.84
N THR A 12 -1.39 35.26 31.93
CA THR A 12 -1.61 36.49 31.18
C THR A 12 -1.21 36.24 29.73
N VAL A 13 -2.19 36.13 28.84
CA VAL A 13 -1.98 36.13 27.39
C VAL A 13 -2.04 37.57 26.92
N THR A 14 -0.87 38.17 26.69
CA THR A 14 -0.75 39.49 26.07
C THR A 14 -0.93 39.32 24.55
N ILE A 15 -2.07 39.74 24.01
CA ILE A 15 -2.27 39.88 22.57
C ILE A 15 -1.79 41.27 22.19
N GLU A 16 -0.60 41.37 21.60
CA GLU A 16 -0.17 42.59 20.91
C GLU A 16 -0.92 42.71 19.59
N LEU A 17 -1.81 43.70 19.53
CA LEU A 17 -2.49 44.15 18.34
C LEU A 17 -1.56 45.15 17.62
N LEU A 18 -0.70 44.68 16.71
CA LEU A 18 -0.01 45.58 15.78
C LEU A 18 -0.88 45.82 14.54
N THR A 19 -1.49 47.00 14.54
CA THR A 19 -2.09 47.68 13.41
C THR A 19 -1.08 47.99 12.31
N SER A 20 -1.49 47.74 11.06
CA SER A 20 -1.22 48.50 9.82
C SER A 20 0.22 48.82 9.42
N LEU A 21 0.62 48.36 8.21
CA LEU A 21 1.10 49.19 7.07
C LEU A 21 1.35 48.31 5.81
N PRO A 22 1.33 48.88 4.59
CA PRO A 22 1.04 48.17 3.34
C PRO A 22 2.26 47.80 2.48
N SER A 23 1.98 46.92 1.50
CA SER A 23 2.64 46.77 0.19
C SER A 23 4.16 46.63 0.14
N THR A 24 4.67 45.44 -0.18
CA THR A 24 5.59 45.23 -1.31
C THR A 24 5.57 43.75 -1.72
N THR A 25 5.25 43.51 -2.98
CA THR A 25 5.30 42.24 -3.69
C THR A 25 6.71 41.65 -3.63
N ARG A 26 6.91 40.56 -2.88
CA ARG A 26 8.17 39.79 -2.90
C ARG A 26 7.97 38.51 -3.71
N THR A 27 8.34 38.58 -4.97
CA THR A 27 8.52 37.41 -5.85
C THR A 27 9.67 36.56 -5.28
N GLN A 28 9.35 35.44 -4.65
CA GLN A 28 10.36 34.49 -4.19
C GLN A 28 10.71 33.54 -5.33
N CYS A 29 11.82 33.80 -6.02
CA CYS A 29 12.43 32.85 -6.95
C CYS A 29 12.89 31.61 -6.17
N CYS A 30 12.27 30.47 -6.45
CA CYS A 30 12.70 29.17 -5.95
C CYS A 30 13.88 28.68 -6.81
N HIS A 31 15.09 28.74 -6.26
CA HIS A 31 16.29 28.20 -6.89
C HIS A 31 16.20 26.67 -6.85
N LYS A 32 15.93 26.03 -8.00
CA LYS A 32 15.91 24.58 -8.14
C LYS A 32 17.30 24.13 -8.58
N GLU A 33 18.09 23.57 -7.67
CA GLU A 33 19.31 22.83 -8.00
C GLU A 33 18.95 21.61 -8.86
N LEU A 34 19.67 21.43 -9.96
CA LEU A 34 19.55 20.26 -10.85
C LEU A 34 20.41 19.12 -10.29
N PRO A 35 19.88 17.90 -10.12
CA PRO A 35 20.70 16.75 -9.76
C PRO A 35 21.49 16.24 -10.97
N ASN A 36 22.77 16.01 -10.70
CA ASN A 36 23.82 15.43 -11.53
C ASN A 36 23.40 14.08 -12.14
N ARG A 37 23.37 13.98 -13.48
CA ARG A 37 23.22 12.71 -14.22
C ARG A 37 24.53 11.92 -14.13
N ARG A 38 24.57 10.85 -13.33
CA ARG A 38 25.48 9.73 -13.57
C ARG A 38 24.71 8.54 -14.13
N SER A 39 25.25 8.02 -15.23
CA SER A 39 24.82 6.83 -15.95
C SER A 39 24.96 5.57 -15.10
N GLY A 40 23.90 4.76 -15.05
CA GLY A 40 23.96 3.35 -14.68
C GLY A 40 23.15 2.56 -15.71
N GLY A 41 23.81 1.65 -16.42
CA GLY A 41 23.24 0.88 -17.52
C GLY A 41 22.30 -0.23 -17.06
N VAL A 42 21.34 -0.56 -17.93
CA VAL A 42 20.45 -1.73 -17.82
C VAL A 42 20.71 -2.59 -19.06
N GLY A 43 20.99 -3.88 -18.81
CA GLY A 43 21.24 -4.90 -19.82
C GLY A 43 19.98 -5.37 -20.58
N PRO A 44 20.15 -6.19 -21.63
CA PRO A 44 19.17 -6.36 -22.70
C PRO A 44 18.37 -7.66 -22.57
N ASN A 45 17.15 -7.64 -23.09
CA ASN A 45 16.30 -8.76 -23.53
C ASN A 45 15.01 -8.08 -24.04
N THR A 46 14.53 -8.14 -25.28
CA THR A 46 14.54 -9.17 -26.32
C THR A 46 14.09 -8.52 -27.66
N ALA A 47 14.63 -8.95 -28.80
CA ALA A 47 13.98 -8.78 -30.12
C ALA A 47 14.58 -9.81 -31.11
N PRO A 48 13.77 -10.57 -31.87
CA PRO A 48 14.28 -11.51 -32.86
C PRO A 48 14.49 -10.85 -34.23
N GLU A 49 15.47 -11.42 -34.91
CA GLU A 49 16.01 -11.11 -36.22
C GLU A 49 15.04 -11.32 -37.41
N ALA A 50 15.52 -10.78 -38.55
CA ALA A 50 15.41 -11.36 -39.90
C ALA A 50 14.25 -10.89 -40.78
N GLN A 51 14.40 -9.73 -41.44
CA GLN A 51 13.74 -9.54 -42.75
C GLN A 51 14.26 -8.43 -43.67
N TYR A 52 15.57 -8.14 -43.71
CA TYR A 52 16.10 -7.23 -44.72
C TYR A 52 17.48 -7.65 -45.23
N ARG A 53 17.51 -8.71 -46.04
CA ARG A 53 18.68 -9.08 -46.81
C ARG A 53 18.24 -9.53 -48.20
N ARG A 54 18.16 -8.59 -49.15
CA ARG A 54 18.37 -8.78 -50.59
C ARG A 54 18.06 -7.50 -51.35
N ALA A 55 18.88 -7.25 -52.36
CA ALA A 55 18.81 -6.20 -53.38
C ALA A 55 19.20 -4.80 -52.88
N ASP A 56 20.23 -4.12 -53.37
CA ASP A 56 21.09 -4.34 -54.52
C ASP A 56 22.42 -3.61 -54.28
N GLU A 57 23.53 -4.30 -54.56
CA GLU A 57 24.77 -3.70 -55.00
C GLU A 57 24.52 -3.01 -56.34
N LEU A 58 24.74 -1.70 -56.47
CA LEU A 58 25.12 -1.05 -57.73
C LEU A 58 25.21 0.46 -57.51
N THR A 59 26.38 0.99 -57.19
CA THR A 59 27.09 2.02 -57.99
C THR A 59 28.30 2.56 -57.23
N VAL A 60 29.44 2.22 -57.81
CA VAL A 60 30.78 2.70 -57.53
C VAL A 60 30.99 4.08 -58.15
N ALA A 61 31.81 4.88 -57.46
CA ALA A 61 32.66 5.97 -57.95
C ALA A 61 32.13 7.40 -58.02
N LEU A 62 33.11 8.30 -57.78
CA LEU A 62 33.14 9.75 -58.00
C LEU A 62 32.44 10.53 -56.87
N GLN A 63 33.05 11.43 -56.11
CA GLN A 63 34.25 12.23 -56.30
C GLN A 63 34.51 12.92 -54.95
N GLN A 64 35.71 12.79 -54.38
CA GLN A 64 36.22 13.83 -53.47
C GLN A 64 37.08 14.78 -54.30
N PRO A 65 37.07 16.08 -54.00
CA PRO A 65 38.36 16.71 -53.81
C PRO A 65 38.40 17.55 -52.53
N ALA A 66 39.44 17.27 -51.76
CA ALA A 66 39.98 18.15 -50.76
C ALA A 66 40.33 19.51 -51.38
N TYR A 67 39.77 20.58 -50.84
CA TYR A 67 40.43 21.88 -50.86
C TYR A 67 40.93 22.18 -49.45
N ARG A 68 42.24 22.39 -49.42
CA ARG A 68 43.07 22.65 -48.25
C ARG A 68 42.84 24.08 -47.74
N PHE A 69 42.76 24.18 -46.41
CA PHE A 69 43.31 25.25 -45.57
C PHE A 69 43.26 26.69 -46.10
N VAL A 70 42.28 27.47 -45.62
CA VAL A 70 42.52 28.84 -45.14
C VAL A 70 41.61 29.06 -43.93
N ALA A 71 42.18 29.07 -42.73
CA ALA A 71 41.53 29.67 -41.57
C ALA A 71 42.03 31.11 -41.43
N PRO A 72 41.12 32.07 -41.24
CA PRO A 72 41.37 33.11 -40.27
C PRO A 72 40.22 33.13 -39.26
N ALA A 73 40.61 33.27 -38.00
CA ALA A 73 39.73 33.53 -36.89
C ALA A 73 38.85 34.76 -37.18
N ALA A 74 37.57 34.54 -37.44
CA ALA A 74 36.54 35.55 -37.27
C ALA A 74 35.72 35.18 -36.03
N LEU A 75 36.22 35.62 -34.89
CA LEU A 75 35.46 35.69 -33.65
C LEU A 75 34.38 36.76 -33.84
N ALA A 76 33.19 36.34 -34.26
CA ALA A 76 32.00 37.20 -34.29
C ALA A 76 30.79 36.39 -33.80
N THR A 77 30.67 36.36 -32.47
CA THR A 77 29.43 36.31 -31.69
C THR A 77 28.19 35.79 -32.43
N ARG A 78 28.11 34.47 -32.57
CA ARG A 78 26.80 33.79 -32.64
C ARG A 78 26.52 33.08 -31.33
N HIS A 79 26.51 33.86 -30.24
CA HIS A 79 25.57 33.55 -29.17
C HIS A 79 24.18 33.90 -29.72
N ALA A 80 23.71 33.08 -30.66
CA ALA A 80 22.29 32.97 -30.90
C ALA A 80 21.75 32.38 -29.60
N PHE A 81 21.45 33.27 -28.65
CA PHE A 81 20.44 33.00 -27.64
C PHE A 81 19.18 32.70 -28.44
N THR A 82 19.02 31.45 -28.85
CA THR A 82 17.71 30.88 -29.10
C THR A 82 17.03 30.95 -27.75
N SER A 83 16.42 32.10 -27.48
CA SER A 83 15.43 32.25 -26.43
C SER A 83 14.33 31.29 -26.83
N GLN A 84 14.44 30.06 -26.34
CA GLN A 84 13.44 29.04 -26.52
C GLN A 84 12.25 29.53 -25.74
N ARG A 85 11.38 30.31 -26.41
CA ARG A 85 10.11 30.78 -25.88
C ARG A 85 9.33 29.51 -25.56
N ARG A 86 9.40 29.06 -24.30
CA ARG A 86 8.48 28.06 -23.78
C ARG A 86 7.12 28.72 -23.87
N LEU A 87 6.33 28.35 -24.87
CA LEU A 87 4.92 28.68 -24.93
C LEU A 87 4.29 27.97 -23.72
N ALA A 88 4.16 28.70 -22.61
CA ALA A 88 3.43 28.21 -21.46
C ALA A 88 1.96 28.22 -21.86
N ALA A 89 1.43 27.05 -22.20
CA ALA A 89 0.01 26.89 -22.45
C ALA A 89 -0.73 27.13 -21.12
N THR A 90 -1.38 28.28 -20.99
CA THR A 90 -2.25 28.60 -19.87
C THR A 90 -3.66 28.11 -20.21
N GLN A 91 -4.09 27.00 -19.61
CA GLN A 91 -5.49 26.61 -19.65
C GLN A 91 -6.28 27.39 -18.60
N SER A 92 -7.42 27.96 -19.00
CA SER A 92 -8.41 28.49 -18.07
C SER A 92 -9.11 27.32 -17.42
N MET A 93 -8.88 27.12 -16.12
CA MET A 93 -9.57 26.13 -15.31
C MET A 93 -10.23 26.88 -14.15
N ASN A 94 -11.36 26.37 -13.68
CA ASN A 94 -12.02 26.89 -12.48
C ASN A 94 -11.06 26.81 -11.29
N GLU A 95 -10.93 27.89 -10.52
CA GLU A 95 -9.91 28.07 -9.48
C GLU A 95 -9.94 26.94 -8.42
N ARG A 96 -11.14 26.43 -8.12
CA ARG A 96 -11.34 25.31 -7.20
C ARG A 96 -10.86 23.97 -7.77
N ASP A 97 -11.02 23.77 -9.07
CA ASP A 97 -10.68 22.52 -9.75
C ASP A 97 -9.17 22.47 -10.09
N ALA A 98 -8.58 23.62 -10.43
CA ALA A 98 -7.14 23.75 -10.65
C ALA A 98 -6.33 23.41 -9.38
N GLY A 99 -6.76 23.93 -8.23
CA GLY A 99 -6.09 23.65 -6.95
C GLY A 99 -6.12 22.16 -6.58
N THR A 100 -7.27 21.50 -6.75
CA THR A 100 -7.41 20.07 -6.41
C THR A 100 -6.63 19.17 -7.36
N GLU A 101 -6.62 19.47 -8.66
CA GLU A 101 -5.87 18.71 -9.66
C GLU A 101 -4.36 18.80 -9.44
N ILE A 102 -3.84 20.00 -9.13
CA ILE A 102 -2.42 20.20 -8.84
C ILE A 102 -2.01 19.43 -7.59
N LEU A 103 -2.81 19.52 -6.52
CA LEU A 103 -2.54 18.79 -5.28
C LEU A 103 -2.63 17.26 -5.48
N ALA A 104 -3.57 16.78 -6.30
CA ALA A 104 -3.67 15.37 -6.66
C ALA A 104 -2.45 14.88 -7.45
N LYS A 105 -2.01 15.63 -8.46
CA LYS A 105 -0.76 15.35 -9.22
C LYS A 105 0.46 15.31 -8.31
N GLN A 106 0.54 16.25 -7.36
CA GLN A 106 1.62 16.26 -6.36
C GLN A 106 1.56 15.04 -5.42
N ARG A 107 0.38 14.58 -4.98
CA ARG A 107 0.23 13.39 -4.14
C ARG A 107 0.70 12.11 -4.83
N LEU A 108 0.42 11.97 -6.14
CA LEU A 108 0.88 10.81 -6.93
C LEU A 108 2.41 10.75 -7.06
N SER A 109 3.07 11.90 -7.06
CA SER A 109 4.55 12.00 -7.17
C SER A 109 5.29 11.77 -5.84
N ARG A 110 4.58 11.69 -4.71
CA ARG A 110 5.18 11.48 -3.39
C ARG A 110 5.30 9.97 -3.14
N PRO A 111 6.50 9.46 -2.78
CA PRO A 111 6.62 8.06 -2.40
C PRO A 111 5.84 7.79 -1.11
N VAL A 112 5.19 6.62 -1.05
CA VAL A 112 4.56 6.13 0.18
C VAL A 112 5.66 5.60 1.09
N SER A 113 5.70 6.05 2.35
CA SER A 113 6.66 5.53 3.31
C SER A 113 6.40 4.04 3.57
N PRO A 114 7.46 3.22 3.73
CA PRO A 114 7.28 1.82 4.07
C PRO A 114 6.54 1.70 5.41
N HIS A 115 5.50 0.88 5.48
CA HIS A 115 4.70 0.69 6.68
C HIS A 115 4.79 -0.74 7.22
N LEU A 116 4.29 -1.74 6.48
CA LEU A 116 4.20 -3.13 6.97
C LEU A 116 5.55 -3.84 6.95
N SER A 117 6.44 -3.45 6.04
CA SER A 117 7.77 -4.07 5.89
C SER A 117 8.75 -3.69 7.00
N ILE A 118 8.52 -2.55 7.68
CA ILE A 118 9.43 -2.05 8.72
C ILE A 118 8.80 -2.01 10.12
N TYR A 119 7.50 -2.27 10.24
CA TYR A 119 6.82 -2.20 11.53
C TYR A 119 7.20 -3.37 12.43
N ARG A 120 7.37 -3.11 13.73
CA ARG A 120 7.70 -4.15 14.70
C ARG A 120 6.53 -5.16 14.83
N PRO A 121 6.81 -6.48 14.76
CA PRO A 121 5.85 -7.53 15.11
C PRO A 121 5.25 -7.31 16.50
N GLN A 122 3.92 -7.16 16.60
CA GLN A 122 3.18 -6.98 17.86
C GLN A 122 1.90 -7.81 17.82
N ILE A 123 1.54 -8.44 18.95
CA ILE A 123 0.35 -9.29 19.05
C ILE A 123 -0.95 -8.55 18.71
N THR A 124 -0.99 -7.24 18.90
CA THR A 124 -2.15 -6.37 18.64
C THR A 124 -2.61 -6.43 17.20
N TRP A 125 -1.73 -6.09 16.26
CA TRP A 125 -2.09 -6.04 14.85
C TRP A 125 -2.16 -7.44 14.21
N TYR A 126 -1.35 -8.40 14.67
CA TYR A 126 -1.47 -9.79 14.21
C TYR A 126 -2.85 -10.37 14.53
N LEU A 127 -3.32 -10.26 15.78
CA LEU A 127 -4.65 -10.76 16.15
C LEU A 127 -5.75 -10.03 15.38
N SER A 128 -5.59 -8.72 15.10
CA SER A 128 -6.54 -7.98 14.26
C SER A 128 -6.62 -8.52 12.83
N ILE A 129 -5.47 -8.80 12.19
CA ILE A 129 -5.43 -9.38 10.84
C ILE A 129 -6.01 -10.80 10.86
N LEU A 130 -5.61 -11.62 11.82
CA LEU A 130 -6.15 -12.97 11.97
C LEU A 130 -7.66 -12.94 12.15
N ASN A 131 -8.21 -11.98 12.91
CA ASN A 131 -9.66 -11.86 13.10
C ASN A 131 -10.39 -11.58 11.79
N ARG A 132 -9.79 -10.76 10.92
CA ARG A 132 -10.34 -10.48 9.59
C ARG A 132 -10.26 -11.72 8.70
N ILE A 133 -9.12 -12.41 8.68
CA ILE A 133 -8.92 -13.63 7.88
C ILE A 133 -9.88 -14.73 8.32
N THR A 134 -9.99 -15.01 9.62
CA THR A 134 -10.92 -16.02 10.13
C THR A 134 -12.37 -15.63 9.86
N GLY A 135 -12.73 -14.35 10.00
CA GLY A 135 -14.06 -13.86 9.67
C GLY A 135 -14.43 -14.06 8.20
N ILE A 136 -13.53 -13.73 7.28
CA ILE A 136 -13.71 -13.96 5.83
C ILE A 136 -13.78 -15.45 5.54
N THR A 137 -12.94 -16.27 6.17
CA THR A 137 -12.91 -17.72 5.96
C THR A 137 -14.22 -18.37 6.41
N LEU A 138 -14.73 -18.01 7.59
CA LEU A 138 -15.97 -18.55 8.14
C LEU A 138 -17.21 -18.08 7.35
N SER A 139 -17.31 -16.78 7.08
CA SER A 139 -18.41 -16.24 6.28
C SER A 139 -18.39 -16.77 4.85
N GLY A 140 -17.22 -16.79 4.21
CA GLY A 140 -17.03 -17.37 2.89
C GLY A 140 -17.40 -18.84 2.85
N GLY A 141 -16.94 -19.64 3.81
CA GLY A 141 -17.31 -21.05 3.93
C GLY A 141 -18.82 -21.26 4.10
N PHE A 142 -19.46 -20.45 4.95
CA PHE A 142 -20.91 -20.48 5.16
C PHE A 142 -21.68 -20.14 3.87
N TYR A 143 -21.33 -19.06 3.18
CA TYR A 143 -22.01 -18.67 1.94
C TYR A 143 -21.76 -19.65 0.80
N ILE A 144 -20.52 -20.14 0.63
CA ILE A 144 -20.19 -21.14 -0.39
C ILE A 144 -20.97 -22.43 -0.13
N PHE A 145 -20.98 -22.93 1.11
CA PHE A 145 -21.73 -24.13 1.45
C PHE A 145 -23.24 -23.94 1.27
N GLY A 146 -23.79 -22.81 1.71
CA GLY A 146 -25.21 -22.50 1.54
C GLY A 146 -25.64 -22.39 0.07
N ALA A 147 -24.82 -21.72 -0.75
CA ALA A 147 -25.06 -21.63 -2.19
C ALA A 147 -24.92 -23.00 -2.89
N ALA A 148 -23.88 -23.76 -2.54
CA ALA A 148 -23.68 -25.10 -3.07
C ALA A 148 -24.86 -26.03 -2.70
N TYR A 149 -25.35 -25.95 -1.47
CA TYR A 149 -26.51 -26.71 -1.00
C TYR A 149 -27.79 -26.36 -1.77
N LEU A 150 -27.99 -25.07 -2.09
CA LEU A 150 -29.14 -24.62 -2.88
C LEU A 150 -29.08 -25.11 -4.34
N VAL A 151 -27.88 -25.12 -4.95
CA VAL A 151 -27.66 -25.54 -6.34
C VAL A 151 -27.61 -27.07 -6.47
N ALA A 152 -27.24 -27.78 -5.41
CA ALA A 152 -27.03 -29.23 -5.38
C ALA A 152 -28.08 -30.08 -6.11
N PRO A 153 -29.41 -29.92 -5.89
CA PRO A 153 -30.41 -30.74 -6.56
C PRO A 153 -30.47 -30.54 -8.08
N TYR A 154 -30.05 -29.37 -8.59
CA TYR A 154 -30.06 -29.08 -10.03
C TYR A 154 -28.85 -29.67 -10.77
N VAL A 155 -27.74 -29.87 -10.05
CA VAL A 155 -26.49 -30.40 -10.61
C VAL A 155 -26.25 -31.87 -10.21
N GLY A 156 -27.18 -32.47 -9.46
CA GLY A 156 -27.07 -33.85 -8.97
C GLY A 156 -26.02 -34.05 -7.88
N TRP A 157 -25.68 -33.00 -7.11
CA TRP A 157 -24.79 -33.13 -5.96
C TRP A 157 -25.56 -33.58 -4.71
N HIS A 158 -24.93 -34.44 -3.92
CA HIS A 158 -25.46 -34.95 -2.67
C HIS A 158 -24.72 -34.32 -1.48
N LEU A 159 -25.26 -33.21 -0.97
CA LEU A 159 -24.71 -32.43 0.16
C LEU A 159 -25.50 -32.65 1.46
N GLU A 160 -26.33 -33.69 1.53
CA GLU A 160 -27.09 -34.07 2.70
C GLU A 160 -26.16 -34.53 3.81
N SER A 161 -26.53 -34.22 5.06
CA SER A 161 -25.70 -34.51 6.24
C SER A 161 -25.32 -36.00 6.35
N ALA A 162 -26.22 -36.91 5.98
CA ALA A 162 -25.96 -38.35 5.99
C ALA A 162 -24.89 -38.77 4.99
N VAL A 163 -24.90 -38.23 3.77
CA VAL A 163 -23.93 -38.55 2.71
C VAL A 163 -22.56 -38.00 3.08
N LEU A 164 -22.51 -36.74 3.54
CA LEU A 164 -21.27 -36.12 4.01
C LEU A 164 -20.69 -36.87 5.22
N ALA A 165 -21.50 -37.21 6.21
CA ALA A 165 -21.06 -37.97 7.39
C ALA A 165 -20.49 -39.35 6.99
N ALA A 166 -21.16 -40.07 6.08
CA ALA A 166 -20.67 -41.35 5.56
C ALA A 166 -19.35 -41.20 4.79
N ALA A 167 -19.17 -40.10 4.04
CA ALA A 167 -17.91 -39.81 3.35
C ALA A 167 -16.77 -39.55 4.34
N PHE A 168 -16.97 -38.70 5.35
CA PHE A 168 -15.98 -38.43 6.40
C PHE A 168 -15.70 -39.65 7.28
N ALA A 169 -16.69 -40.52 7.50
CA ALA A 169 -16.53 -41.74 8.31
C ALA A 169 -15.48 -42.70 7.73
N LYS A 170 -15.26 -42.70 6.41
CA LYS A 170 -14.26 -43.54 5.73
C LYS A 170 -12.82 -43.03 5.85
N TRP A 171 -12.62 -41.79 6.30
CA TRP A 171 -11.29 -41.20 6.38
C TRP A 171 -10.46 -41.79 7.55
N PRO A 172 -9.12 -41.84 7.40
CA PRO A 172 -8.23 -42.19 8.51
C PRO A 172 -8.38 -41.18 9.66
N ALA A 173 -8.14 -41.64 10.89
CA ALA A 173 -8.34 -40.84 12.10
C ALA A 173 -7.59 -39.50 12.08
N ILE A 174 -6.37 -39.47 11.53
CA ILE A 174 -5.56 -38.26 11.39
C ILE A 174 -6.26 -37.22 10.52
N LEU A 175 -6.85 -37.62 9.40
CA LEU A 175 -7.57 -36.69 8.51
C LEU A 175 -8.86 -36.20 9.17
N LYS A 176 -9.60 -37.06 9.89
CA LYS A 176 -10.79 -36.63 10.63
C LYS A 176 -10.46 -35.56 11.66
N ILE A 177 -9.45 -35.80 12.51
CA ILE A 177 -9.03 -34.85 13.54
C ILE A 177 -8.48 -33.58 12.89
N GLY A 178 -7.66 -33.72 11.85
CA GLY A 178 -7.08 -32.59 11.11
C GLY A 178 -8.15 -31.67 10.52
N THR A 179 -9.18 -32.23 9.88
CA THR A 179 -10.28 -31.44 9.31
C THR A 179 -11.15 -30.79 10.38
N LYS A 180 -11.43 -31.50 11.49
CA LYS A 180 -12.13 -30.89 12.63
C LYS A 180 -11.34 -29.74 13.23
N ALA A 181 -10.03 -29.91 13.43
CA ALA A 181 -9.15 -28.86 13.92
C ALA A 181 -9.08 -27.66 12.95
N LEU A 182 -9.01 -27.92 11.63
CA LEU A 182 -8.98 -26.90 10.59
C LEU A 182 -10.21 -25.98 10.62
N VAL A 183 -11.39 -26.54 10.90
CA VAL A 183 -12.64 -25.76 11.02
C VAL A 183 -12.79 -25.15 12.43
N ALA A 184 -12.40 -25.88 13.48
CA ALA A 184 -12.53 -25.43 14.86
C ALA A 184 -11.61 -24.26 15.21
N LEU A 185 -10.38 -24.24 14.67
CA LEU A 185 -9.40 -23.17 14.95
C LEU A 185 -9.91 -21.78 14.53
N PRO A 186 -10.27 -21.51 13.25
CA PRO A 186 -10.76 -20.20 12.86
C PRO A 186 -12.05 -19.82 13.60
N PHE A 187 -12.95 -20.78 13.86
CA PHE A 187 -14.20 -20.55 14.58
C PHE A 187 -13.97 -20.12 16.03
N THR A 188 -13.19 -20.88 16.78
CA THR A 188 -12.87 -20.57 18.19
C THR A 188 -12.09 -19.27 18.32
N PHE A 189 -11.10 -19.06 17.45
CA PHE A 189 -10.32 -17.82 17.43
C PHE A 189 -11.20 -16.60 17.18
N HIS A 190 -12.01 -16.63 16.12
CA HIS A 190 -12.86 -15.50 15.75
C HIS A 190 -13.89 -15.18 16.84
N SER A 191 -14.43 -16.22 17.50
CA SER A 191 -15.39 -16.05 18.58
C SER A 191 -14.76 -15.40 19.82
N PHE A 192 -13.61 -15.91 20.30
CA PHE A 192 -12.97 -15.34 21.49
C PHE A 192 -12.35 -13.97 21.23
N ASN A 193 -11.72 -13.77 20.07
CA ASN A 193 -11.20 -12.47 19.72
C ASN A 193 -12.33 -11.46 19.42
N GLY A 194 -13.46 -11.92 18.89
CA GLY A 194 -14.68 -11.12 18.74
C GLY A 194 -15.21 -10.62 20.09
N ILE A 195 -15.29 -11.49 21.11
CA ILE A 195 -15.66 -11.09 22.47
C ILE A 195 -14.69 -10.03 23.03
N ARG A 196 -13.38 -10.22 22.81
CA ARG A 196 -12.36 -9.22 23.19
C ARG A 196 -12.59 -7.87 22.49
N HIS A 197 -12.97 -7.86 21.21
CA HIS A 197 -13.33 -6.64 20.49
C HIS A 197 -14.60 -5.99 21.07
N LEU A 198 -15.62 -6.76 21.45
CA LEU A 198 -16.80 -6.22 22.13
C LEU A 198 -16.46 -5.55 23.46
N PHE A 199 -15.51 -6.10 24.23
CA PHE A 199 -14.99 -5.43 25.43
C PHE A 199 -14.31 -4.09 25.10
N TRP A 200 -13.61 -3.98 23.98
CA TRP A 200 -13.02 -2.72 23.53
C TRP A 200 -14.07 -1.72 23.05
N ASP A 201 -15.13 -2.17 22.41
CA ASP A 201 -16.22 -1.32 21.92
C ASP A 201 -16.99 -0.65 23.07
N VAL A 202 -17.08 -1.29 24.23
CA VAL A 202 -17.63 -0.69 25.46
C VAL A 202 -16.60 0.15 26.25
N GLY A 203 -15.40 0.38 25.70
CA GLY A 203 -14.34 1.18 26.33
C GLY A 203 -13.56 0.46 27.44
N SER A 204 -13.67 -0.87 27.55
CA SER A 204 -12.99 -1.67 28.57
C SER A 204 -11.69 -2.29 28.05
N MET A 205 -10.79 -2.67 28.97
CA MET A 205 -9.53 -3.39 28.67
C MET A 205 -8.61 -2.73 27.62
N MET A 206 -8.56 -1.39 27.56
CA MET A 206 -7.82 -0.62 26.55
C MET A 206 -6.41 -0.20 26.95
N THR A 207 -5.92 -0.52 28.15
CA THR A 207 -4.52 -0.22 28.50
C THR A 207 -3.56 -1.16 27.77
N ASN A 208 -2.35 -0.71 27.43
CA ASN A 208 -1.35 -1.54 26.73
C ASN A 208 -1.09 -2.89 27.42
N LYS A 209 -1.07 -2.90 28.76
CA LYS A 209 -0.89 -4.14 29.55
C LYS A 209 -2.08 -5.09 29.38
N GLN A 210 -3.30 -4.58 29.51
CA GLN A 210 -4.53 -5.37 29.34
C GLN A 210 -4.69 -5.88 27.91
N VAL A 211 -4.41 -5.04 26.92
CA VAL A 211 -4.47 -5.42 25.50
C VAL A 211 -3.50 -6.57 25.21
N ASN A 212 -2.28 -6.54 25.76
CA ASN A 212 -1.31 -7.62 25.59
C ASN A 212 -1.75 -8.90 26.32
N GLN A 213 -2.20 -8.78 27.58
CA GLN A 213 -2.70 -9.91 28.37
C GLN A 213 -3.90 -10.59 27.68
N THR A 214 -4.92 -9.82 27.30
CA THR A 214 -6.10 -10.33 26.59
C THR A 214 -5.77 -10.94 25.24
N GLY A 215 -4.71 -10.46 24.57
CA GLY A 215 -4.23 -11.07 23.33
C GLY A 215 -3.71 -12.49 23.55
N TRP A 216 -2.84 -12.69 24.53
CA TRP A 216 -2.30 -14.01 24.84
C TRP A 216 -3.35 -14.95 25.43
N THR A 217 -4.30 -14.46 26.22
CA THR A 217 -5.41 -15.29 26.72
C THR A 217 -6.28 -15.82 25.58
N VAL A 218 -6.57 -15.00 24.57
CA VAL A 218 -7.32 -15.45 23.38
C VAL A 218 -6.56 -16.53 22.62
N VAL A 219 -5.25 -16.38 22.43
CA VAL A 219 -4.41 -17.39 21.76
C VAL A 219 -4.44 -18.71 22.52
N GLY A 220 -4.23 -18.69 23.84
CA GLY A 220 -4.28 -19.88 24.68
C GLY A 220 -5.65 -20.56 24.66
N LEU A 221 -6.72 -19.79 24.84
CA LEU A 221 -8.09 -20.29 24.85
C LEU A 221 -8.49 -20.90 23.50
N THR A 222 -8.08 -20.28 22.40
CA THR A 222 -8.26 -20.81 21.03
C THR A 222 -7.58 -22.17 20.88
N GLY A 223 -6.31 -22.29 21.30
CA GLY A 223 -5.56 -23.53 21.19
C GLY A 223 -6.23 -24.67 21.96
N VAL A 224 -6.61 -24.41 23.21
CA VAL A 224 -7.28 -25.43 24.05
C VAL A 224 -8.65 -25.79 23.49
N ALA A 225 -9.49 -24.80 23.19
CA ALA A 225 -10.86 -25.06 22.70
C ALA A 225 -10.87 -25.79 21.35
N SER A 226 -10.01 -25.39 20.41
CA SER A 226 -9.93 -26.05 19.10
C SER A 226 -9.47 -27.50 19.20
N LEU A 227 -8.50 -27.81 20.08
CA LEU A 227 -8.06 -29.18 20.33
C LEU A 227 -9.16 -30.03 20.99
N LEU A 228 -9.87 -29.48 21.99
CA LEU A 228 -10.98 -30.17 22.63
C LEU A 228 -12.09 -30.51 21.62
N ILE A 229 -12.49 -29.56 20.78
CA ILE A 229 -13.49 -29.78 19.73
C ILE A 229 -12.99 -30.78 18.67
N ALA A 230 -11.70 -30.74 18.34
CA ALA A 230 -11.13 -31.68 17.37
C ALA A 230 -11.13 -33.12 17.86
N LEU A 231 -10.92 -33.33 19.16
CA LEU A 231 -10.83 -34.66 19.79
C LEU A 231 -12.19 -35.25 20.21
N LEU A 232 -13.20 -34.40 20.42
CA LEU A 232 -14.58 -34.81 20.76
C LEU A 232 -15.33 -35.37 19.55
#